data_AF-A0A7N2R8G3-F1
#
_entry.id   AF-A0A7N2R8G3-F1
#
_cell.length_a   1.000
_cell.length_b   1.000
_cell.length_c   1.000
_cell.angle_alpha   90.00
_cell.angle_beta   90.00
_cell.angle_gamma   90.00
#
_symmetry.space_group_name_H-M   'P 1'
#
loop_
_entity.id
_entity.type
_entity.pdbx_description
1 polymer ?
#
loop_
_entity_poly.entity_id
_entity_poly.type
_entity_poly.pdbx_seq_one_letter_code
_entity_poly.pdbx_strand_id
1 'polypeptide(L)'
;MARRDREKALMLTNPSSSSSPITVSDPLDAEFGFSRPDFRTSQLAGSVEFYQRHVFLCYKNPQVWPSKIEDSEFDQVPRFLFAAVMVRKADMNKETRLTICEGHDGTETSNGDVLIFPDMIRYRRLTHFDVDSFVEEVLVKNGEWLPGTPERLKGSYVFVCCHGSRDRRCGVCGPALISRFKEEIELHGVQSTVSVRPCSHLGGHKYAGNVIIFGSKINGEVTGHWYGYVTPEDVPVLLEQHILKGEIVDWLWRGEMGFSEEEQKKSQEIRIKLNGETDVGKNAEELSQTHKSEKDTAACQSRHEVKGCCQGNGNSYCCQNPVFPEKLDNLDANVGATKVISDKNSSKELNSGIKSLL
;
A
#
# COMPACT_ATOMS: atom_id res chain seq x y z
N MET A 1 63.59 7.67 44.51
CA MET A 1 62.84 8.36 45.58
C MET A 1 61.41 8.55 45.10
N ALA A 2 60.48 7.61 45.24
CA ALA A 2 59.82 7.12 46.46
C ALA A 2 59.04 8.21 47.23
N ARG A 3 57.71 8.24 47.04
CA ARG A 3 56.63 8.22 48.05
C ARG A 3 55.28 8.49 47.35
N ARG A 4 54.37 7.49 47.29
CA ARG A 4 53.28 7.16 48.24
C ARG A 4 52.11 8.15 48.14
N ASP A 5 50.82 7.83 48.18
CA ASP A 5 50.03 6.60 48.30
C ASP A 5 48.56 7.04 48.01
N ARG A 6 47.74 6.21 47.36
CA ARG A 6 46.54 5.61 47.98
C ARG A 6 45.63 4.94 46.95
N GLU A 7 45.62 3.62 47.02
CA GLU A 7 44.52 2.74 46.64
C GLU A 7 43.25 3.03 47.46
N LYS A 8 42.10 2.84 46.82
CA LYS A 8 40.91 2.29 47.47
C LYS A 8 40.27 1.26 46.55
N ALA A 9 40.46 0.00 46.91
CA ALA A 9 39.69 -1.13 46.42
C ALA A 9 38.24 -1.05 46.93
N LEU A 10 37.27 -1.42 46.09
CA LEU A 10 35.97 -1.92 46.53
C LEU A 10 35.33 -2.80 45.45
N MET A 11 35.53 -4.10 45.66
CA MET A 11 34.57 -5.20 45.56
C MET A 11 33.83 -5.46 44.24
N LEU A 12 34.22 -6.56 43.60
CA LEU A 12 33.38 -7.36 42.71
C LEU A 12 32.14 -7.87 43.46
N THR A 13 30.97 -7.67 42.87
CA THR A 13 29.82 -8.57 43.05
C THR A 13 29.16 -8.79 41.70
N ASN A 14 29.27 -10.02 41.19
CA ASN A 14 28.44 -10.55 40.12
C ASN A 14 26.96 -10.60 40.56
N PRO A 15 26.04 -10.38 39.64
CA PRO A 15 24.85 -11.21 39.59
C PRO A 15 24.68 -11.81 38.19
N SER A 16 24.97 -13.10 38.09
CA SER A 16 24.40 -13.97 37.08
C SER A 16 22.96 -14.27 37.47
N SER A 17 22.00 -13.79 36.69
CA SER A 17 20.71 -14.47 36.55
C SER A 17 20.08 -14.09 35.22
N SER A 18 19.99 -15.10 34.36
CA SER A 18 19.21 -15.10 33.13
C SER A 18 17.79 -14.62 33.39
N SER A 19 17.42 -13.50 32.79
CA SER A 19 16.05 -13.26 32.38
C SER A 19 16.10 -13.04 30.88
N SER A 20 15.53 -13.98 30.13
CA SER A 20 15.14 -13.76 28.74
C SER A 20 14.49 -12.38 28.61
N PRO A 21 14.78 -11.59 27.56
CA PRO A 21 14.02 -10.37 27.35
C PRO A 21 12.58 -10.81 27.11
N ILE A 22 11.71 -10.55 28.08
CA ILE A 22 10.28 -10.47 27.83
C ILE A 22 10.18 -9.32 26.83
N THR A 23 10.08 -9.65 25.54
CA THR A 23 9.74 -8.70 24.50
C THR A 23 8.34 -8.22 24.83
N VAL A 24 8.25 -7.15 25.61
CA VAL A 24 7.03 -6.37 25.70
C VAL A 24 6.82 -5.86 24.27
N SER A 25 5.90 -6.52 23.56
CA SER A 25 5.46 -6.07 22.25
C SER A 25 5.11 -4.59 22.36
N ASP A 26 5.74 -3.74 21.55
CA ASP A 26 5.41 -2.31 21.49
C ASP A 26 3.88 -2.18 21.35
N PRO A 27 3.18 -1.50 22.28
CA PRO A 27 1.73 -1.36 22.23
C PRO A 27 1.23 -0.81 20.89
N LEU A 28 2.02 0.04 20.23
CA LEU A 28 1.69 0.56 18.90
C LEU A 28 1.80 -0.51 17.81
N ASP A 29 2.76 -1.43 17.91
CA ASP A 29 2.90 -2.54 16.96
C ASP A 29 1.78 -3.57 17.13
N ALA A 30 1.39 -3.86 18.37
CA ALA A 30 0.28 -4.75 18.67
C ALA A 30 -1.09 -4.22 18.19
N GLU A 31 -1.28 -2.90 18.16
CA GLU A 31 -2.55 -2.29 17.71
C GLU A 31 -2.54 -1.95 16.21
N PHE A 32 -1.44 -1.42 15.69
CA PHE A 32 -1.37 -0.84 14.34
C PHE A 32 -0.29 -1.44 13.44
N GLY A 33 0.71 -2.10 14.02
CA GLY A 33 1.87 -2.62 13.31
C GLY A 33 1.69 -4.03 12.77
N PHE A 34 2.77 -4.80 12.77
CA PHE A 34 2.84 -6.14 12.17
C PHE A 34 2.30 -7.23 13.10
N SER A 35 2.24 -6.97 14.41
CA SER A 35 1.72 -7.91 15.41
C SER A 35 0.20 -7.81 15.64
N ARG A 36 -0.51 -6.99 14.84
CA ARG A 36 -1.96 -6.81 15.01
C ARG A 36 -2.75 -8.11 14.74
N PRO A 37 -3.86 -8.36 15.45
CA PRO A 37 -4.59 -9.63 15.34
C PRO A 37 -5.16 -9.94 13.94
N ASP A 38 -5.46 -8.91 13.14
CA ASP A 38 -6.00 -9.05 11.79
C ASP A 38 -4.92 -9.08 10.69
N PHE A 39 -3.63 -9.08 11.05
CA PHE A 39 -2.52 -9.14 10.09
C PHE A 39 -2.58 -10.42 9.24
N ARG A 40 -2.44 -10.29 7.92
CA ARG A 40 -2.46 -11.41 6.95
C ARG A 40 -3.73 -12.29 6.97
N THR A 41 -4.86 -11.76 7.44
CA THR A 41 -6.13 -12.51 7.50
C THR A 41 -6.98 -12.39 6.23
N SER A 42 -6.94 -11.25 5.54
CA SER A 42 -7.76 -11.00 4.34
C SER A 42 -7.03 -11.38 3.05
N GLN A 43 -7.77 -11.86 2.04
CA GLN A 43 -7.25 -12.11 0.70
C GLN A 43 -6.71 -10.84 0.04
N LEU A 44 -5.55 -10.95 -0.62
CA LEU A 44 -4.86 -9.83 -1.24
C LEU A 44 -5.20 -9.66 -2.74
N ALA A 45 -5.13 -10.73 -3.54
CA ALA A 45 -5.25 -10.62 -4.99
C ALA A 45 -6.63 -10.12 -5.43
N GLY A 46 -6.64 -9.19 -6.37
CA GLY A 46 -7.85 -8.51 -6.84
C GLY A 46 -8.27 -7.33 -5.96
N SER A 47 -7.44 -6.93 -4.99
CA SER A 47 -7.79 -5.83 -4.07
C SER A 47 -7.30 -4.45 -4.54
N VAL A 48 -6.67 -4.35 -5.71
CA VAL A 48 -6.24 -3.07 -6.29
C VAL A 48 -7.32 -2.59 -7.25
N GLU A 49 -7.78 -1.36 -7.04
CA GLU A 49 -8.71 -0.71 -7.97
C GLU A 49 -8.06 -0.55 -9.34
N PHE A 50 -8.85 -0.68 -10.41
CA PHE A 50 -8.37 -0.47 -11.77
C PHE A 50 -7.91 0.99 -11.95
N TYR A 51 -6.72 1.17 -12.52
CA TYR A 51 -6.23 2.43 -13.05
C TYR A 51 -5.08 2.14 -14.01
N GLN A 52 -4.80 3.04 -14.96
CA GLN A 52 -3.85 2.83 -16.05
C GLN A 52 -2.61 3.72 -15.96
N ARG A 53 -2.70 4.85 -15.25
CA ARG A 53 -1.59 5.80 -15.07
C ARG A 53 -1.47 6.16 -13.60
N HIS A 54 -0.27 6.05 -13.04
CA HIS A 54 0.04 6.55 -11.70
C HIS A 54 0.87 7.83 -11.81
N VAL A 55 0.34 8.92 -11.27
CA VAL A 55 1.04 10.20 -11.15
C VAL A 55 1.45 10.39 -9.69
N PHE A 56 2.73 10.59 -9.45
CA PHE A 56 3.25 10.92 -8.12
C PHE A 56 3.73 12.37 -8.09
N LEU A 57 3.16 13.18 -7.21
CA LEU A 57 3.70 14.49 -6.86
C LEU A 57 4.73 14.32 -5.74
N CYS A 58 5.97 14.71 -5.98
CA CYS A 58 7.00 14.82 -4.95
C CYS A 58 6.73 16.08 -4.12
N TYR A 59 6.44 15.91 -2.83
CA TYR A 59 6.08 17.04 -1.98
C TYR A 59 6.34 16.78 -0.50
N LYS A 60 7.29 17.52 0.09
CA LYS A 60 7.63 17.51 1.52
C LYS A 60 7.88 16.09 2.07
N ASN A 61 8.01 15.97 3.39
CA ASN A 61 8.20 14.71 4.10
C ASN A 61 6.90 14.26 4.77
N PRO A 62 6.62 12.94 4.88
CA PRO A 62 5.43 12.40 5.55
C PRO A 62 5.12 12.94 6.95
N GLN A 63 6.13 13.34 7.72
CA GLN A 63 5.97 13.86 9.09
C GLN A 63 5.23 15.20 9.14
N VAL A 64 5.26 15.99 8.05
CA VAL A 64 4.59 17.30 7.97
C VAL A 64 3.31 17.27 7.15
N TRP A 65 2.92 16.11 6.63
CA TRP A 65 1.70 15.96 5.85
C TRP A 65 0.45 15.97 6.74
N PRO A 66 -0.54 16.85 6.48
CA PRO A 66 -1.83 16.74 7.14
C PRO A 66 -2.57 15.47 6.66
N SER A 67 -3.59 15.04 7.41
CA SER A 67 -4.36 13.83 7.06
C SER A 67 -4.94 13.86 5.65
N LYS A 68 -5.28 15.05 5.14
CA LYS A 68 -5.73 15.30 3.78
C LYS A 68 -4.85 16.36 3.14
N ILE A 69 -3.75 15.95 2.52
CA ILE A 69 -2.81 16.86 1.86
C ILE A 69 -3.49 17.55 0.67
N GLU A 70 -4.41 16.83 0.02
CA GLU A 70 -5.26 17.30 -1.06
C GLU A 70 -6.20 18.46 -0.67
N ASP A 71 -6.55 18.58 0.62
CA ASP A 71 -7.50 19.58 1.12
C ASP A 71 -6.80 20.73 1.88
N SER A 72 -5.46 20.73 1.92
CA SER A 72 -4.69 21.68 2.73
C SER A 72 -4.66 23.08 2.10
N GLU A 73 -5.06 24.10 2.87
CA GLU A 73 -5.03 25.50 2.43
C GLU A 73 -3.59 26.02 2.23
N PHE A 74 -2.64 25.50 3.00
CA PHE A 74 -1.24 25.92 2.98
C PHE A 74 -0.42 25.21 1.89
N ASP A 75 -0.85 24.02 1.46
CA ASP A 75 -0.14 23.20 0.48
C ASP A 75 -0.76 23.39 -0.92
N GLN A 76 -0.53 24.56 -1.50
CA GLN A 76 -1.18 24.99 -2.75
C GLN A 76 -0.95 24.02 -3.93
N VAL A 77 0.28 23.52 -4.12
CA VAL A 77 0.60 22.64 -5.27
C VAL A 77 -0.15 21.31 -5.18
N PRO A 78 -0.08 20.52 -4.07
CA PRO A 78 -0.91 19.33 -3.91
C PRO A 78 -2.40 19.59 -4.09
N ARG A 79 -2.94 20.64 -3.46
CA ARG A 79 -4.37 20.95 -3.50
C ARG A 79 -4.84 21.32 -4.91
N PHE A 80 -4.13 22.22 -5.60
CA PHE A 80 -4.48 22.62 -6.95
C PHE A 80 -4.31 21.46 -7.94
N LEU A 81 -3.23 20.68 -7.83
CA LEU A 81 -3.03 19.52 -8.71
C LEU A 81 -4.15 18.49 -8.52
N PHE A 82 -4.51 18.18 -7.27
CA PHE A 82 -5.62 17.27 -6.99
C PHE A 82 -6.94 17.81 -7.57
N ALA A 83 -7.27 19.08 -7.33
CA ALA A 83 -8.48 19.69 -7.85
C ALA A 83 -8.54 19.65 -9.38
N ALA A 84 -7.46 20.04 -10.06
CA ALA A 84 -7.38 20.03 -11.53
C ALA A 84 -7.50 18.61 -12.10
N VAL A 85 -6.84 17.61 -11.50
CA VAL A 85 -6.96 16.20 -11.91
C VAL A 85 -8.40 15.68 -11.74
N MET A 86 -9.07 16.02 -10.64
CA MET A 86 -10.47 15.62 -10.40
C MET A 86 -11.43 16.27 -11.40
N VAL A 87 -11.27 17.57 -11.67
CA VAL A 87 -12.12 18.32 -12.62
C VAL A 87 -11.96 17.78 -14.04
N ARG A 88 -10.73 17.45 -14.46
CA ARG A 88 -10.42 16.98 -15.81
C ARG A 88 -10.47 15.46 -15.95
N LYS A 89 -10.91 14.72 -14.93
CA LYS A 89 -10.89 13.25 -14.91
C LYS A 89 -11.59 12.62 -16.12
N ALA A 90 -12.73 13.18 -16.54
CA ALA A 90 -13.49 12.68 -17.69
C ALA A 90 -12.84 12.96 -19.05
N ASP A 91 -11.92 13.92 -19.12
CA ASP A 91 -11.21 14.29 -20.36
C ASP A 91 -9.92 13.48 -20.54
N MET A 92 -9.45 12.80 -19.51
CA MET A 92 -8.24 11.98 -19.56
C MET A 92 -8.52 10.65 -20.28
N ASN A 93 -7.67 10.28 -21.23
CA ASN A 93 -7.80 9.01 -21.96
C ASN A 93 -7.30 7.78 -21.18
N LYS A 94 -6.72 7.98 -19.99
CA LYS A 94 -6.27 6.92 -19.08
C LYS A 94 -6.82 7.18 -17.69
N GLU A 95 -7.33 6.13 -17.04
CA GLU A 95 -7.73 6.24 -15.63
C GLU A 95 -6.48 6.54 -14.78
N THR A 96 -6.44 7.74 -14.21
CA THR A 96 -5.25 8.30 -13.58
C THR A 96 -5.41 8.33 -12.07
N ARG A 97 -4.44 7.73 -11.37
CA ARG A 97 -4.31 7.77 -9.91
C ARG A 97 -3.25 8.79 -9.51
N LEU A 98 -3.63 9.75 -8.68
CA LEU A 98 -2.70 10.74 -8.12
C LEU A 98 -2.32 10.34 -6.69
N THR A 99 -1.01 10.30 -6.42
CA THR A 99 -0.44 10.03 -5.09
C THR A 99 0.64 11.08 -4.79
N ILE A 100 0.89 11.34 -3.52
CA ILE A 100 1.99 12.22 -3.08
C ILE A 100 3.12 11.33 -2.59
N CYS A 101 4.36 11.62 -2.96
CA CYS A 101 5.54 10.96 -2.44
C CYS A 101 6.51 11.96 -1.83
N GLU A 102 7.41 11.46 -1.00
CA GLU A 102 8.45 12.30 -0.40
C GLU A 102 9.27 13.01 -1.49
N GLY A 103 9.48 14.32 -1.31
CA GLY A 103 10.46 15.07 -2.08
C GLY A 103 11.86 14.54 -1.82
N HIS A 104 12.61 14.21 -2.87
CA HIS A 104 14.01 13.78 -2.75
C HIS A 104 14.78 14.79 -1.89
N ASP A 105 15.47 14.28 -0.86
CA ASP A 105 16.32 14.93 0.18
C ASP A 105 15.64 15.78 1.28
N GLY A 106 14.31 15.91 1.29
CA GLY A 106 13.63 16.74 2.28
C GLY A 106 13.94 18.24 2.16
N THR A 107 14.66 18.66 1.10
CA THR A 107 14.84 20.07 0.73
C THR A 107 13.72 20.52 -0.21
N GLU A 108 13.51 21.83 -0.30
CA GLU A 108 12.46 22.42 -1.13
C GLU A 108 12.65 22.21 -2.64
N THR A 109 13.82 21.71 -3.07
CA THR A 109 14.22 21.70 -4.49
C THR A 109 13.51 20.65 -5.35
N SER A 110 13.09 19.54 -4.74
CA SER A 110 12.33 18.47 -5.41
C SER A 110 10.81 18.59 -5.19
N ASN A 111 10.37 19.57 -4.39
CA ASN A 111 8.96 19.85 -4.22
C ASN A 111 8.37 20.34 -5.55
N GLY A 112 7.33 19.66 -6.03
CA GLY A 112 6.75 19.92 -7.34
C GLY A 112 7.30 19.04 -8.45
N ASP A 113 8.27 18.15 -8.20
CA ASP A 113 8.60 17.12 -9.20
C ASP A 113 7.40 16.19 -9.37
N VAL A 114 7.05 15.85 -10.61
CA VAL A 114 5.96 14.93 -10.95
C VAL A 114 6.51 13.72 -11.67
N LEU A 115 6.30 12.52 -11.12
CA LEU A 115 6.66 11.24 -11.73
C LEU A 115 5.41 10.61 -12.36
N ILE A 116 5.55 10.06 -13.56
CA ILE A 116 4.43 9.44 -14.28
C ILE A 116 4.81 8.02 -14.70
N PHE A 117 4.02 7.05 -14.25
CA PHE A 117 4.09 5.64 -14.61
C PHE A 117 2.82 5.24 -15.38
N PRO A 118 2.90 4.35 -16.39
CA PRO A 118 4.06 3.56 -16.82
C PRO A 118 5.04 4.32 -17.72
N ASP A 119 4.77 5.60 -18.02
CA ASP A 119 5.51 6.38 -19.02
C ASP A 119 7.00 6.59 -18.63
N MET A 120 7.39 6.33 -17.37
CA MET A 120 8.75 6.44 -16.83
C MET A 120 9.36 7.82 -17.08
N ILE A 121 8.58 8.87 -16.81
CA ILE A 121 9.00 10.26 -16.99
C ILE A 121 8.88 11.06 -15.69
N ARG A 122 9.77 12.04 -15.55
CA ARG A 122 9.70 13.07 -14.52
C ARG A 122 9.63 14.45 -15.13
N TYR A 123 8.69 15.25 -14.68
CA TYR A 123 8.70 16.70 -14.83
C TYR A 123 9.21 17.33 -13.54
N ARG A 124 10.01 18.39 -13.64
CA ARG A 124 10.58 19.05 -12.46
C ARG A 124 9.86 20.34 -12.12
N ARG A 125 9.80 20.65 -10.82
CA ARG A 125 9.42 21.97 -10.27
C ARG A 125 8.07 22.49 -10.80
N LEU A 126 7.04 21.65 -10.83
CA LEU A 126 5.68 22.10 -11.04
C LEU A 126 5.28 23.06 -9.92
N THR A 127 4.91 24.29 -10.27
CA THR A 127 4.37 25.25 -9.31
C THR A 127 2.86 25.33 -9.39
N HIS A 128 2.24 26.04 -8.46
CA HIS A 128 0.80 26.21 -8.41
C HIS A 128 0.25 27.02 -9.61
N PHE A 129 1.10 27.84 -10.26
CA PHE A 129 0.76 28.58 -11.47
C PHE A 129 0.71 27.68 -12.72
N ASP A 130 1.40 26.55 -12.69
CA ASP A 130 1.60 25.68 -13.85
C ASP A 130 0.56 24.57 -13.96
N VAL A 131 -0.13 24.26 -12.85
CA VAL A 131 -0.98 23.08 -12.68
C VAL A 131 -1.97 22.88 -13.83
N ASP A 132 -2.74 23.90 -14.19
CA ASP A 132 -3.78 23.76 -15.21
C ASP A 132 -3.19 23.43 -16.59
N SER A 133 -2.10 24.12 -16.95
CA SER A 133 -1.37 23.85 -18.20
C SER A 133 -0.74 22.47 -18.23
N PHE A 134 -0.18 22.02 -17.09
CA PHE A 134 0.40 20.70 -16.97
C PHE A 134 -0.65 19.59 -17.10
N VAL A 135 -1.79 19.72 -16.42
CA VAL A 135 -2.88 18.74 -16.50
C VAL A 135 -3.44 18.66 -17.92
N GLU A 136 -3.68 19.81 -18.56
CA GLU A 136 -4.13 19.88 -19.95
C GLU A 136 -3.15 19.20 -20.92
N GLU A 137 -1.89 19.61 -20.91
CA GLU A 137 -0.93 19.14 -21.90
C GLU A 137 -0.49 17.69 -21.65
N VAL A 138 -0.21 17.30 -20.40
CA VAL A 138 0.35 15.98 -20.10
C VAL A 138 -0.72 14.93 -19.86
N LEU A 139 -1.73 15.23 -19.03
CA LEU A 139 -2.69 14.21 -18.58
C LEU A 139 -3.88 14.07 -19.52
N VAL A 140 -4.35 15.17 -20.12
CA VAL A 140 -5.46 15.16 -21.09
C VAL A 140 -4.95 14.89 -22.51
N LYS A 141 -4.02 15.73 -23.01
CA LYS A 141 -3.54 15.63 -24.40
C LYS A 141 -2.46 14.57 -24.64
N ASN A 142 -1.82 14.05 -23.60
CA ASN A 142 -0.64 13.18 -23.70
C ASN A 142 0.52 13.80 -24.49
N GLY A 143 0.64 15.13 -24.42
CA GLY A 143 1.76 15.89 -24.95
C GLY A 143 2.84 16.14 -23.91
N GLU A 144 3.75 17.04 -24.25
CA GLU A 144 4.80 17.52 -23.36
C GLU A 144 4.42 18.88 -22.79
N TRP A 145 4.56 19.04 -21.47
CA TRP A 145 4.33 20.34 -20.83
C TRP A 145 5.55 21.24 -20.99
N LEU A 146 5.39 22.32 -21.76
CA LEU A 146 6.34 23.42 -21.84
C LEU A 146 6.02 24.44 -20.72
N PRO A 147 7.01 24.96 -19.98
CA PRO A 147 8.46 24.99 -20.26
C PRO A 147 9.26 23.78 -19.75
N GLY A 148 8.60 22.79 -19.15
CA GLY A 148 9.25 21.59 -18.65
C GLY A 148 9.93 20.78 -19.76
N THR A 149 11.01 20.07 -19.41
CA THR A 149 11.57 19.02 -20.27
C THR A 149 11.41 17.69 -19.55
N PRO A 150 10.69 16.71 -20.14
CA PRO A 150 10.50 15.42 -19.50
C PRO A 150 11.83 14.66 -19.38
N GLU A 151 12.14 14.22 -18.17
CA GLU A 151 13.32 13.40 -17.90
C GLU A 151 12.95 11.93 -17.88
N ARG A 152 13.64 11.10 -18.65
CA ARG A 152 13.46 9.65 -18.60
C ARG A 152 13.99 9.09 -17.29
N LEU A 153 13.12 8.40 -16.56
CA LEU A 153 13.45 7.63 -15.38
C LEU A 153 14.07 6.29 -15.81
N LYS A 154 15.02 5.81 -15.01
CA LYS A 154 15.67 4.50 -15.19
C LYS A 154 15.61 3.72 -13.88
N GLY A 155 15.64 2.39 -13.99
CA GLY A 155 15.60 1.50 -12.85
C GLY A 155 14.20 1.28 -12.29
N SER A 156 14.14 0.79 -11.06
CA SER A 156 12.91 0.43 -10.35
C SER A 156 12.57 1.46 -9.26
N TYR A 157 11.29 1.75 -9.10
CA TYR A 157 10.76 2.71 -8.14
C TYR A 157 9.82 2.03 -7.16
N VAL A 158 10.20 2.05 -5.90
CA VAL A 158 9.46 1.48 -4.77
C VAL A 158 8.79 2.61 -4.00
N PHE A 159 7.48 2.52 -3.82
CA PHE A 159 6.71 3.48 -3.01
C PHE A 159 6.08 2.75 -1.82
N VAL A 160 6.34 3.24 -0.62
CA VAL A 160 5.80 2.66 0.62
C VAL A 160 4.89 3.66 1.30
N CYS A 161 3.65 3.26 1.58
CA CYS A 161 2.70 4.13 2.26
C CYS A 161 3.15 4.40 3.71
N CYS A 162 3.45 5.67 4.03
CA CYS A 162 3.93 6.11 5.35
C CYS A 162 3.04 7.20 5.97
N HIS A 163 1.81 7.36 5.48
CA HIS A 163 0.96 8.50 5.80
C HIS A 163 0.28 8.38 7.19
N GLY A 164 1.06 8.60 8.26
CA GLY A 164 0.61 8.38 9.64
C GLY A 164 -0.52 9.27 10.13
N SER A 165 -0.64 10.49 9.60
CA SER A 165 -1.72 11.42 9.94
C SER A 165 -3.07 11.04 9.30
N ARG A 166 -3.05 10.31 8.17
CA ARG A 166 -4.25 9.78 7.51
C ARG A 166 -4.58 8.36 7.98
N ASP A 167 -3.55 7.55 8.23
CA ASP A 167 -3.69 6.14 8.57
C ASP A 167 -2.61 5.70 9.55
N ARG A 168 -3.03 5.33 10.76
CA ARG A 168 -2.11 4.97 11.84
C ARG A 168 -1.31 3.71 11.55
N ARG A 169 -1.91 2.71 10.86
CA ARG A 169 -1.21 1.47 10.49
C ARG A 169 -0.09 1.76 9.50
N CYS A 170 -0.34 2.61 8.52
CA CYS A 170 0.69 3.06 7.58
C CYS A 170 1.77 3.89 8.28
N GLY A 171 1.40 4.72 9.26
CA GLY A 171 2.35 5.48 10.08
C GLY A 171 3.27 4.62 10.94
N VAL A 172 2.82 3.44 11.39
CA VAL A 172 3.62 2.49 12.17
C VAL A 172 4.42 1.56 11.25
N CYS A 173 3.77 0.92 10.27
CA CYS A 173 4.42 -0.07 9.39
C CYS A 173 5.38 0.56 8.38
N GLY A 174 5.00 1.69 7.77
CA GLY A 174 5.69 2.29 6.63
C GLY A 174 7.15 2.67 6.91
N PRO A 175 7.46 3.41 7.99
CA PRO A 175 8.84 3.80 8.30
C PRO A 175 9.80 2.62 8.46
N ALA A 176 9.35 1.52 9.09
CA ALA A 176 10.17 0.31 9.24
C ALA A 176 10.55 -0.30 7.88
N LEU A 177 9.59 -0.35 6.94
CA LEU A 177 9.84 -0.82 5.58
C LEU A 177 10.77 0.12 4.80
N ILE A 178 10.62 1.43 4.94
CA ILE A 178 11.52 2.41 4.29
C ILE A 178 12.97 2.21 4.77
N SER A 179 13.19 2.05 6.08
CA SER A 179 14.54 1.78 6.62
C SER A 179 15.10 0.51 6.02
N ARG A 180 14.31 -0.56 6.07
CA ARG A 180 14.72 -1.88 5.60
C ARG A 180 15.04 -1.92 4.11
N PHE A 181 14.24 -1.25 3.27
CA PHE A 181 14.53 -1.15 1.83
C PHE A 181 15.83 -0.39 1.58
N LYS A 182 16.08 0.71 2.31
CA LYS A 182 17.33 1.48 2.16
C LYS A 182 18.55 0.62 2.52
N GLU A 183 18.48 -0.11 3.63
CA GLU A 183 19.54 -1.04 4.05
C GLU A 183 19.81 -2.12 3.01
N GLU A 184 18.76 -2.78 2.49
CA GLU A 184 18.90 -3.85 1.50
C GLU A 184 19.41 -3.36 0.14
N ILE A 185 18.94 -2.19 -0.31
CA ILE A 185 19.43 -1.54 -1.53
C ILE A 185 20.92 -1.20 -1.39
N GLU A 186 21.36 -0.76 -0.21
CA GLU A 186 22.76 -0.48 0.06
C GLU A 186 23.62 -1.74 0.11
N LEU A 187 23.15 -2.76 0.83
CA LEU A 187 23.80 -4.06 0.96
C LEU A 187 24.05 -4.74 -0.40
N HIS A 188 23.10 -4.62 -1.32
CA HIS A 188 23.19 -5.18 -2.67
C HIS A 188 23.91 -4.27 -3.68
N GLY A 189 24.27 -3.04 -3.31
CA GLY A 189 24.95 -2.10 -4.20
C GLY A 189 24.10 -1.62 -5.38
N VAL A 190 22.78 -1.54 -5.23
CA VAL A 190 21.82 -1.21 -6.30
C VAL A 190 21.19 0.18 -6.16
N GLN A 191 21.83 1.08 -5.40
CA GLN A 191 21.37 2.45 -5.15
C GLN A 191 21.18 3.27 -6.44
N SER A 192 21.92 2.96 -7.51
CA SER A 192 21.81 3.65 -8.80
C SER A 192 20.65 3.18 -9.67
N THR A 193 20.06 2.03 -9.36
CA THR A 193 19.01 1.38 -10.16
C THR A 193 17.71 1.16 -9.39
N VAL A 194 17.70 1.30 -8.07
CA VAL A 194 16.52 1.12 -7.24
C VAL A 194 16.33 2.34 -6.33
N SER A 195 15.18 3.02 -6.46
CA SER A 195 14.79 4.14 -5.61
C SER A 195 13.61 3.74 -4.73
N VAL A 196 13.71 3.93 -3.42
CA VAL A 196 12.60 3.75 -2.48
C VAL A 196 12.15 5.09 -1.89
N ARG A 197 10.84 5.34 -1.84
CA ARG A 197 10.26 6.59 -1.31
C ARG A 197 9.03 6.34 -0.45
N PRO A 198 8.87 7.07 0.67
CA PRO A 198 7.60 7.20 1.34
C PRO A 198 6.53 7.81 0.42
N CYS A 199 5.29 7.36 0.53
CA CYS A 199 4.15 7.95 -0.16
C CYS A 199 2.92 8.14 0.75
N SER A 200 1.99 8.95 0.27
CA SER A 200 0.71 9.22 0.90
C SER A 200 -0.18 7.97 0.87
N HIS A 201 -1.35 8.09 1.50
CA HIS A 201 -2.23 6.94 1.71
C HIS A 201 -2.71 6.35 0.38
N LEU A 202 -2.35 5.09 0.15
CA LEU A 202 -2.69 4.36 -1.07
C LEU A 202 -4.07 3.68 -1.02
N GLY A 203 -4.77 3.73 0.11
CA GLY A 203 -5.93 2.87 0.37
C GLY A 203 -5.53 1.48 0.86
N GLY A 204 -6.53 0.69 1.28
CA GLY A 204 -6.30 -0.68 1.75
C GLY A 204 -5.59 -0.74 3.11
N HIS A 205 -6.05 0.03 4.10
CA HIS A 205 -5.49 0.04 5.46
C HIS A 205 -5.43 -1.35 6.11
N LYS A 206 -6.38 -2.23 5.77
CA LYS A 206 -6.38 -3.62 6.25
C LYS A 206 -5.09 -4.35 5.86
N TYR A 207 -4.55 -4.03 4.69
CA TYR A 207 -3.33 -4.58 4.11
C TYR A 207 -2.05 -3.79 4.46
N ALA A 208 -2.09 -2.93 5.49
CA ALA A 208 -0.94 -2.08 5.86
C ALA A 208 0.38 -2.88 5.94
N GLY A 209 1.45 -2.21 5.52
CA GLY A 209 2.55 -2.84 4.77
C GLY A 209 2.35 -2.71 3.26
N ASN A 210 1.76 -1.60 2.80
CA ASN A 210 1.45 -1.36 1.39
C ASN A 210 2.69 -0.85 0.65
N VAL A 211 3.09 -1.58 -0.39
CA VAL A 211 4.25 -1.27 -1.25
C VAL A 211 3.82 -1.32 -2.71
N ILE A 212 4.25 -0.36 -3.52
CA ILE A 212 4.12 -0.41 -4.99
C ILE A 212 5.51 -0.45 -5.58
N ILE A 213 5.74 -1.36 -6.54
CA ILE A 213 6.99 -1.48 -7.26
C ILE A 213 6.70 -1.24 -8.74
N PHE A 214 7.28 -0.18 -9.28
CA PHE A 214 7.35 0.07 -10.72
C PHE A 214 8.71 -0.34 -11.25
N GLY A 215 8.73 -1.00 -12.40
CA GLY A 215 9.96 -1.43 -13.06
C GLY A 215 9.68 -1.88 -14.49
N SER A 216 10.73 -2.00 -15.29
CA SER A 216 10.64 -2.53 -16.64
C SER A 216 10.88 -4.04 -16.65
N LYS A 217 9.99 -4.78 -17.30
CA LYS A 217 10.20 -6.17 -17.68
C LYS A 217 11.30 -6.29 -18.74
N ILE A 218 11.78 -7.52 -18.96
CA ILE A 218 12.78 -7.85 -19.98
C ILE A 218 12.35 -7.43 -21.39
N ASN A 219 11.05 -7.45 -21.69
CA ASN A 219 10.47 -7.02 -22.97
C ASN A 219 10.34 -5.49 -23.10
N GLY A 220 10.75 -4.71 -22.10
CA GLY A 220 10.65 -3.24 -22.06
C GLY A 220 9.31 -2.69 -21.57
N GLU A 221 8.31 -3.55 -21.28
CA GLU A 221 7.04 -3.14 -20.69
C GLU A 221 7.23 -2.67 -19.25
N VAL A 222 6.65 -1.53 -18.87
CA VAL A 222 6.68 -1.04 -17.49
C VAL A 222 5.43 -1.48 -16.76
N THR A 223 5.61 -2.16 -15.63
CA THR A 223 4.52 -2.59 -14.76
C THR A 223 4.50 -1.84 -13.44
N GLY A 224 3.40 -1.95 -12.71
CA GLY A 224 3.24 -1.40 -11.36
C GLY A 224 2.54 -2.40 -10.46
N HIS A 225 3.30 -3.21 -9.73
CA HIS A 225 2.75 -4.25 -8.86
C HIS A 225 2.56 -3.73 -7.44
N TRP A 226 1.42 -4.07 -6.85
CA TRP A 226 1.06 -3.73 -5.49
C TRP A 226 1.24 -4.92 -4.57
N TYR A 227 1.78 -4.66 -3.39
CA TYR A 227 1.97 -5.61 -2.31
C TYR A 227 1.31 -5.09 -1.04
N GLY A 228 0.83 -6.02 -0.20
CA GLY A 228 0.25 -5.73 1.11
C GLY A 228 0.78 -6.71 2.15
N TYR A 229 0.61 -6.36 3.42
CA TYR A 229 1.17 -7.12 4.56
C TYR A 229 2.68 -7.37 4.50
N VAL A 230 3.41 -6.51 3.78
CA VAL A 230 4.86 -6.56 3.71
C VAL A 230 5.41 -6.22 5.10
N THR A 231 6.25 -7.10 5.66
CA THR A 231 7.03 -6.87 6.88
C THR A 231 8.51 -6.59 6.51
N PRO A 232 9.34 -6.11 7.46
CA PRO A 232 10.77 -5.94 7.21
C PRO A 232 11.48 -7.24 6.77
N GLU A 233 11.01 -8.40 7.18
CA GLU A 233 11.55 -9.71 6.79
C GLU A 233 11.24 -10.07 5.33
N ASP A 234 10.16 -9.52 4.77
CA ASP A 234 9.79 -9.74 3.37
C ASP A 234 10.58 -8.84 2.38
N VAL A 235 11.18 -7.75 2.87
CA VAL A 235 11.87 -6.75 2.02
C VAL A 235 13.02 -7.36 1.20
N PRO A 236 13.93 -8.17 1.76
CA PRO A 236 14.95 -8.86 0.96
C PRO A 236 14.35 -9.70 -0.15
N VAL A 237 13.22 -10.38 0.12
CA VAL A 237 12.53 -11.21 -0.89
C VAL A 237 11.99 -10.35 -2.02
N LEU A 238 11.37 -9.21 -1.72
CA LEU A 238 10.88 -8.27 -2.74
C LEU A 238 12.04 -7.69 -3.57
N LEU A 239 13.17 -7.39 -2.94
CA LEU A 239 14.35 -6.91 -3.66
C LEU A 239 14.92 -7.99 -4.58
N GLU A 240 15.22 -9.17 -4.04
CA GLU A 240 15.87 -10.24 -4.79
C GLU A 240 14.96 -10.87 -5.85
N GLN A 241 13.74 -11.27 -5.48
CA GLN A 241 12.84 -11.97 -6.39
C GLN A 241 12.19 -11.02 -7.38
N HIS A 242 11.52 -9.96 -6.90
CA HIS A 242 10.80 -9.09 -7.81
C HIS A 242 11.72 -8.08 -8.50
N ILE A 243 12.46 -7.27 -7.75
CA ILE A 243 13.19 -6.15 -8.35
C ILE A 243 14.39 -6.63 -9.19
N LEU A 244 15.14 -7.63 -8.71
CA LEU A 244 16.34 -8.11 -9.41
C LEU A 244 16.07 -9.24 -10.41
N LYS A 245 15.18 -10.20 -10.11
CA LYS A 245 14.87 -11.33 -11.01
C LYS A 245 13.62 -11.12 -11.87
N GLY A 246 12.74 -10.18 -11.52
CA GLY A 246 11.46 -9.97 -12.21
C GLY A 246 10.37 -10.98 -11.84
N GLU A 247 10.53 -11.70 -10.74
CA GLU A 247 9.61 -12.75 -10.28
C GLU A 247 8.61 -12.19 -9.24
N ILE A 248 7.32 -12.43 -9.46
CA ILE A 248 6.26 -11.88 -8.59
C ILE A 248 6.13 -12.69 -7.30
N VAL A 249 6.17 -11.99 -6.17
CA VAL A 249 5.96 -12.55 -4.83
C VAL A 249 4.46 -12.71 -4.54
N ASP A 250 3.87 -13.81 -5.01
CA ASP A 250 2.40 -13.98 -5.04
C ASP A 250 1.70 -13.95 -3.66
N TRP A 251 2.35 -14.37 -2.58
CA TRP A 251 1.73 -14.38 -1.23
C TRP A 251 1.58 -12.98 -0.62
N LEU A 252 2.30 -11.98 -1.14
CA LEU A 252 2.16 -10.57 -0.76
C LEU A 252 1.42 -9.76 -1.83
N TRP A 253 1.19 -10.35 -3.00
CA TRP A 253 0.73 -9.64 -4.18
C TRP A 253 -0.77 -9.31 -4.11
N ARG A 254 -1.09 -8.04 -4.32
CA ARG A 254 -2.47 -7.51 -4.32
C ARG A 254 -3.04 -7.37 -5.72
N GLY A 255 -2.22 -6.96 -6.68
CA GLY A 255 -2.66 -6.57 -8.00
C GLY A 255 -1.59 -5.87 -8.82
N GLU A 256 -1.94 -5.54 -10.06
CA GLU A 256 -1.08 -4.84 -11.03
C GLU A 256 -1.85 -3.70 -11.66
N MET A 257 -1.19 -2.56 -11.83
CA MET A 257 -1.72 -1.41 -12.57
C MET A 257 -2.16 -1.84 -13.97
N GLY A 258 -3.36 -1.43 -14.36
CA GLY A 258 -3.95 -1.73 -15.66
C GLY A 258 -4.75 -3.03 -15.73
N PHE A 259 -4.88 -3.79 -14.63
CA PHE A 259 -5.67 -5.02 -14.59
C PHE A 259 -6.97 -4.85 -13.81
N SER A 260 -8.08 -5.43 -14.31
CA SER A 260 -9.33 -5.58 -13.57
C SER A 260 -9.17 -6.54 -12.38
N GLU A 261 -10.15 -6.58 -11.47
CA GLU A 261 -10.15 -7.52 -10.35
C GLU A 261 -10.05 -8.99 -10.83
N GLU A 262 -10.78 -9.33 -11.88
CA GLU A 262 -10.81 -10.67 -12.48
C GLU A 262 -9.47 -11.01 -13.15
N GLU A 263 -8.90 -10.06 -13.88
CA GLU A 263 -7.59 -10.21 -14.51
C GLU A 263 -6.49 -10.40 -13.46
N GLN A 264 -6.57 -9.65 -12.35
CA GLN A 264 -5.64 -9.80 -11.24
C GLN A 264 -5.70 -11.22 -10.64
N LYS A 265 -6.89 -11.69 -10.29
CA LYS A 265 -7.10 -13.03 -9.73
C LYS A 265 -6.64 -14.12 -10.68
N LYS A 266 -7.04 -14.04 -11.96
CA LYS A 266 -6.63 -14.99 -13.00
C LYS A 266 -5.11 -15.02 -13.19
N SER A 267 -4.47 -13.86 -13.20
CA SER A 267 -3.02 -13.73 -13.36
C SER A 267 -2.26 -14.42 -12.22
N GLN A 268 -2.71 -14.25 -10.97
CA GLN A 268 -2.13 -14.97 -9.82
C GLN A 268 -2.36 -16.48 -9.91
N GLU A 269 -3.57 -16.93 -10.23
CA GLU A 269 -3.88 -18.36 -10.37
C GLU A 269 -2.99 -19.04 -11.40
N ILE A 270 -2.71 -18.38 -12.53
CA ILE A 270 -1.82 -18.91 -13.57
C ILE A 270 -0.39 -19.05 -13.02
N ARG A 271 0.15 -18.03 -12.35
CA ARG A 271 1.51 -18.10 -11.77
C ARG A 271 1.65 -19.20 -10.73
N ILE A 272 0.67 -19.34 -9.84
CA ILE A 272 0.67 -20.39 -8.81
C ILE A 272 0.68 -21.79 -9.45
N LYS A 273 -0.12 -22.01 -10.50
CA LYS A 273 -0.15 -23.30 -11.22
C LYS A 273 1.20 -23.63 -11.86
N LEU A 274 1.81 -22.66 -12.55
CA LEU A 274 3.11 -22.85 -13.21
C LEU A 274 4.25 -23.12 -12.22
N ASN A 275 4.24 -22.44 -11.07
CA ASN A 275 5.23 -22.65 -10.02
C ASN A 275 5.05 -24.02 -9.34
N GLY A 276 3.80 -24.47 -9.16
CA GLY A 276 3.50 -25.80 -8.62
C GLY A 276 3.91 -26.96 -9.53
N GLU A 277 3.80 -26.80 -10.86
CA GLU A 277 4.24 -27.82 -11.82
C GLU A 277 5.78 -27.93 -11.90
N THR A 278 6.49 -26.82 -11.67
CA THR A 278 7.97 -26.78 -11.69
C THR A 278 8.59 -27.52 -10.49
N ASP A 279 7.88 -27.61 -9.36
CA ASP A 279 8.35 -28.30 -8.15
C ASP A 279 8.12 -29.83 -8.20
N VAL A 280 7.09 -30.27 -8.92
CA VAL A 280 6.85 -31.72 -9.16
C VAL A 280 7.89 -32.31 -10.12
N GLY A 281 8.39 -31.52 -11.08
CA GLY A 281 9.45 -31.95 -12.02
C GLY A 281 10.82 -32.13 -11.36
N LYS A 282 11.14 -31.35 -10.32
CA LYS A 282 12.42 -31.47 -9.59
C LYS A 282 12.46 -32.66 -8.63
N ASN A 283 11.32 -33.04 -8.07
CA ASN A 283 11.22 -34.22 -7.21
C ASN A 283 11.24 -35.56 -7.98
N ALA A 284 11.04 -35.55 -9.30
CA ALA A 284 11.04 -36.75 -10.13
C ALA A 284 12.45 -37.20 -10.59
N GLU A 285 13.42 -36.29 -10.65
CA GLU A 285 14.78 -36.63 -11.07
C GLU A 285 15.68 -37.09 -9.91
N GLU A 286 15.38 -36.68 -8.67
CA GLU A 286 16.18 -37.05 -7.49
C GLU A 286 15.79 -38.42 -6.87
N LEU A 287 14.65 -39.00 -7.28
CA LEU A 287 14.16 -40.29 -6.79
C LEU A 287 14.48 -41.49 -7.71
N SER A 288 15.47 -41.37 -8.60
CA SER A 288 15.85 -42.43 -9.54
C SER A 288 17.21 -43.08 -9.27
N GLN A 289 17.93 -42.67 -8.22
CA GLN A 289 19.24 -43.25 -7.86
C GLN A 289 19.36 -43.64 -6.39
N THR A 290 18.46 -44.46 -5.85
CA THR A 290 18.89 -45.39 -4.79
C THR A 290 17.95 -46.60 -4.66
N HIS A 291 18.56 -47.79 -4.53
CA HIS A 291 17.98 -49.10 -4.17
C HIS A 291 17.35 -49.94 -5.30
N LYS A 292 18.22 -50.67 -6.01
CA LYS A 292 17.94 -52.01 -6.52
C LYS A 292 18.37 -53.07 -5.48
N SER A 293 17.63 -54.19 -5.47
CA SER A 293 17.79 -55.43 -4.68
C SER A 293 17.22 -55.33 -3.25
N GLU A 294 16.40 -56.26 -2.73
CA GLU A 294 16.13 -57.66 -3.09
C GLU A 294 14.75 -58.13 -2.56
N LYS A 295 14.30 -59.28 -3.08
CA LYS A 295 13.01 -59.96 -2.84
C LYS A 295 12.86 -60.48 -1.40
N ASP A 296 11.63 -60.58 -0.89
CA ASP A 296 10.97 -61.89 -0.75
C ASP A 296 9.49 -61.86 -0.29
N THR A 297 8.79 -62.85 -0.84
CA THR A 297 7.46 -63.45 -0.62
C THR A 297 6.69 -63.23 0.70
N ALA A 298 5.37 -63.04 0.62
CA ALA A 298 4.37 -64.09 0.93
C ALA A 298 2.92 -63.56 0.83
N ALA A 299 2.03 -64.45 0.37
CA ALA A 299 0.61 -64.25 0.14
C ALA A 299 -0.24 -64.20 1.42
N CYS A 300 -1.41 -63.55 1.39
CA CYS A 300 -2.71 -64.19 1.63
C CYS A 300 -3.88 -63.24 1.32
N GLN A 301 -4.95 -63.85 0.85
CA GLN A 301 -6.24 -63.31 0.41
C GLN A 301 -7.11 -62.83 1.58
N SER A 302 -8.01 -61.87 1.34
CA SER A 302 -9.44 -62.16 1.24
C SER A 302 -10.27 -60.88 1.10
N ARG A 303 -11.36 -61.04 0.35
CA ARG A 303 -12.36 -60.05 -0.05
C ARG A 303 -13.29 -59.72 1.12
N HIS A 304 -13.81 -58.49 1.16
CA HIS A 304 -15.23 -58.28 1.43
C HIS A 304 -15.70 -56.94 0.84
N GLU A 305 -16.46 -57.02 -0.24
CA GLU A 305 -17.36 -55.97 -0.71
C GLU A 305 -18.65 -56.02 0.13
N VAL A 306 -19.18 -54.85 0.50
CA VAL A 306 -20.62 -54.67 0.76
C VAL A 306 -21.05 -53.35 0.11
N LYS A 307 -21.87 -53.49 -0.95
CA LYS A 307 -22.70 -52.45 -1.56
C LYS A 307 -24.06 -52.43 -0.86
N GLY A 308 -24.67 -51.26 -0.69
CA GLY A 308 -26.09 -51.14 -0.33
C GLY A 308 -26.57 -49.69 -0.32
N CYS A 309 -27.31 -49.30 -1.37
CA CYS A 309 -27.98 -48.02 -1.56
C CYS A 309 -29.24 -47.87 -0.69
N CYS A 310 -29.56 -46.64 -0.26
CA CYS A 310 -30.93 -46.13 -0.10
C CYS A 310 -30.98 -44.63 -0.43
N GLN A 311 -31.89 -44.26 -1.33
CA GLN A 311 -32.32 -42.89 -1.62
C GLN A 311 -33.27 -42.39 -0.52
N GLY A 312 -33.26 -41.08 -0.23
CA GLY A 312 -34.24 -40.47 0.67
C GLY A 312 -33.97 -38.99 0.94
N ASN A 313 -34.63 -38.15 0.16
CA ASN A 313 -34.62 -36.69 0.19
C ASN A 313 -35.20 -36.14 1.52
N GLY A 314 -34.55 -35.15 2.15
CA GLY A 314 -35.10 -34.50 3.35
C GLY A 314 -34.15 -33.47 3.97
N ASN A 315 -34.42 -32.18 3.72
CA ASN A 315 -33.80 -31.03 4.38
C ASN A 315 -33.94 -31.12 5.92
N SER A 316 -32.82 -31.09 6.64
CA SER A 316 -32.79 -30.54 8.01
C SER A 316 -31.38 -30.07 8.38
N TYR A 317 -31.18 -28.76 8.40
CA TYR A 317 -30.09 -28.14 9.16
C TYR A 317 -30.72 -27.54 10.42
N CYS A 318 -30.60 -28.27 11.53
CA CYS A 318 -30.78 -27.74 12.87
C CYS A 318 -29.42 -27.22 13.35
N CYS A 319 -29.33 -25.94 13.68
CA CYS A 319 -28.68 -25.44 14.91
C CYS A 319 -28.95 -23.93 15.03
N GLN A 320 -29.56 -23.58 16.16
CA GLN A 320 -30.05 -22.27 16.54
C GLN A 320 -28.90 -21.38 17.07
N ASN A 321 -28.94 -20.08 16.74
CA ASN A 321 -28.30 -19.02 17.53
C ASN A 321 -29.35 -18.38 18.45
N PRO A 322 -29.05 -18.12 19.73
CA PRO A 322 -29.96 -17.43 20.63
C PRO A 322 -29.90 -15.91 20.42
N VAL A 323 -31.09 -15.31 20.30
CA VAL A 323 -31.35 -13.87 20.46
C VAL A 323 -31.86 -13.65 21.89
N PHE A 324 -31.37 -12.62 22.57
CA PHE A 324 -31.93 -12.09 23.82
C PHE A 324 -32.17 -10.57 23.67
N PRO A 325 -33.11 -9.99 24.42
CA PRO A 325 -34.23 -9.26 23.82
C PRO A 325 -34.26 -7.77 24.16
N GLU A 326 -34.98 -7.02 23.33
CA GLU A 326 -35.51 -5.68 23.64
C GLU A 326 -36.50 -5.74 24.80
N LYS A 327 -36.42 -4.76 25.70
CA LYS A 327 -37.56 -4.31 26.51
C LYS A 327 -37.85 -2.86 26.18
N LEU A 328 -39.02 -2.66 25.58
CA LEU A 328 -39.77 -1.42 25.54
C LEU A 328 -40.36 -1.16 26.93
N ASP A 329 -40.33 0.08 27.40
CA ASP A 329 -41.46 0.69 28.10
C ASP A 329 -41.46 2.21 27.87
N ASN A 330 -42.66 2.75 27.86
CA ASN A 330 -43.11 3.92 27.10
C ASN A 330 -43.67 5.00 28.05
N LEU A 331 -43.82 6.23 27.52
CA LEU A 331 -44.62 7.38 28.03
C LEU A 331 -43.93 8.26 29.11
N ASP A 332 -43.99 9.61 29.10
CA ASP A 332 -44.93 10.51 28.44
C ASP A 332 -44.41 11.97 28.34
N ALA A 333 -45.12 12.78 27.56
CA ALA A 333 -44.85 14.14 27.12
C ALA A 333 -44.88 15.25 28.21
N ASN A 334 -44.12 16.35 28.00
CA ASN A 334 -44.70 17.71 27.97
C ASN A 334 -43.78 18.80 27.40
N VAL A 335 -44.28 19.40 26.31
CA VAL A 335 -44.41 20.83 25.95
C VAL A 335 -43.58 21.88 26.72
N GLY A 336 -42.88 22.71 25.94
CA GLY A 336 -42.37 24.02 26.36
C GLY A 336 -41.91 24.86 25.17
N ALA A 337 -42.83 25.59 24.56
CA ALA A 337 -42.59 26.51 23.45
C ALA A 337 -41.90 27.81 23.88
N THR A 338 -41.08 28.40 23.01
CA THR A 338 -40.99 29.86 22.91
C THR A 338 -40.74 30.29 21.46
N LYS A 339 -41.72 30.99 20.91
CA LYS A 339 -41.74 31.73 19.64
C LYS A 339 -41.51 33.20 20.02
N VAL A 340 -40.83 34.05 19.25
CA VAL A 340 -41.32 35.03 18.24
C VAL A 340 -40.13 36.05 18.18
N ILE A 341 -39.64 36.59 17.05
CA ILE A 341 -40.25 37.67 16.26
C ILE A 341 -39.66 37.66 14.84
N SER A 342 -40.58 37.72 13.88
CA SER A 342 -40.43 38.05 12.48
C SER A 342 -40.46 39.56 12.27
N ASP A 343 -39.68 40.09 11.33
CA ASP A 343 -40.07 41.27 10.57
C ASP A 343 -39.78 41.07 9.08
N LYS A 344 -40.85 41.12 8.29
CA LYS A 344 -40.83 41.32 6.84
C LYS A 344 -40.99 42.81 6.61
N ASN A 345 -40.18 43.39 5.72
CA ASN A 345 -40.63 44.50 4.89
C ASN A 345 -40.16 44.30 3.46
N SER A 346 -41.14 44.36 2.56
CA SER A 346 -41.00 44.38 1.11
C SER A 346 -41.11 45.83 0.63
N SER A 347 -40.50 46.11 -0.52
CA SER A 347 -40.89 47.06 -1.58
C SER A 347 -39.90 48.20 -1.83
N LYS A 348 -39.19 48.16 -2.97
CA LYS A 348 -39.47 49.00 -4.16
C LYS A 348 -38.29 48.98 -5.14
N GLU A 349 -38.59 48.63 -6.38
CA GLU A 349 -37.79 48.97 -7.57
C GLU A 349 -37.67 50.48 -7.73
N LEU A 350 -36.55 50.94 -8.31
CA LEU A 350 -36.49 52.12 -9.16
C LEU A 350 -35.29 52.04 -10.12
N ASN A 351 -35.60 51.95 -11.41
CA ASN A 351 -34.70 52.12 -12.54
C ASN A 351 -34.23 53.58 -12.71
N SER A 352 -32.98 53.76 -13.15
CA SER A 352 -32.41 54.80 -14.06
C SER A 352 -30.91 54.90 -13.73
N GLY A 353 -29.94 54.69 -14.63
CA GLY A 353 -29.83 55.11 -16.02
C GLY A 353 -29.24 56.52 -16.06
N ILE A 354 -27.95 56.67 -16.43
CA ILE A 354 -27.37 57.74 -17.29
C ILE A 354 -25.82 57.72 -17.33
N LYS A 355 -25.30 57.55 -18.56
CA LYS A 355 -24.14 58.17 -19.28
C LYS A 355 -22.75 58.16 -18.62
N SER A 356 -21.72 57.56 -19.23
CA SER A 356 -20.94 58.01 -20.42
C SER A 356 -20.42 59.45 -20.31
N LEU A 357 -19.10 59.59 -20.09
CA LEU A 357 -18.20 60.57 -20.71
C LEU A 357 -16.77 60.44 -20.12
N LEU A 358 -15.89 59.75 -20.85
CA LEU A 358 -14.59 60.21 -21.37
C LEU A 358 -13.74 59.02 -21.83
#